data_AF-A0A256LD84-F1
#
_entry.id   AF-A0A256LD84-F1
#
_cell.length_a   1.000
_cell.length_b   1.000
_cell.length_c   1.000
_cell.angle_alpha   90.00
_cell.angle_beta   90.00
_cell.angle_gamma   90.00
#
_symmetry.space_group_name_H-M   'P 1'
#
loop_
_entity.id
_entity.type
_entity.pdbx_description
1 polymer ?
#
loop_
_entity_poly.entity_id
_entity_poly.type
_entity_poly.pdbx_seq_one_letter_code
_entity_poly.pdbx_strand_id
1 'polypeptide(L)' 'MNFIKWILGLMAINIVGLILITIYSAYYSFGTMLFGVHTVAAVKDFWNTEFLMGTIFLICVNLLAIITAVVRQFKK' A
#
# COMPACT_ATOMS: atom_id res chain seq x y z
N MET A 1 5.79 -22.76 11.54
CA MET A 1 4.96 -21.73 10.88
C MET A 1 4.50 -22.33 9.58
N ASN A 2 3.19 -22.44 9.35
CA ASN A 2 2.72 -23.00 8.08
C ASN A 2 2.95 -21.93 7.00
N PHE A 3 3.94 -22.14 6.13
CA PHE A 3 4.45 -21.16 5.18
C PHE A 3 3.32 -20.55 4.32
N ILE A 4 2.36 -21.38 3.91
CA ILE A 4 1.17 -20.97 3.16
C ILE A 4 0.32 -19.97 3.96
N LYS A 5 0.07 -20.24 5.25
CA LYS A 5 -0.70 -19.32 6.11
C LYS A 5 0.02 -17.98 6.28
N TRP A 6 1.35 -17.98 6.33
CA TRP A 6 2.14 -16.76 6.44
C TRP A 6 2.06 -15.91 5.16
N ILE A 7 2.20 -16.52 3.98
CA ILE A 7 2.03 -15.83 2.69
C ILE A 7 0.62 -15.27 2.55
N LEU A 8 -0.41 -16.08 2.83
CA LEU A 8 -1.80 -15.63 2.74
C LEU A 8 -2.10 -14.45 3.66
N GLY A 9 -1.55 -14.46 4.89
CA GLY A 9 -1.66 -13.33 5.81
C GLY A 9 -0.98 -12.08 5.26
N LEU A 10 0.23 -12.21 4.69
CA LEU A 10 0.95 -11.10 4.08
C LEU A 10 0.21 -10.53 2.86
N MET A 11 -0.37 -11.39 2.03
CA MET A 11 -1.21 -10.98 0.91
C MET A 11 -2.44 -10.20 1.38
N ALA A 12 -3.14 -10.69 2.41
CA ALA A 12 -4.30 -10.00 2.97
C ALA A 12 -3.93 -8.60 3.51
N ILE A 13 -2.81 -8.48 4.22
CA ILE A 13 -2.30 -7.19 4.72
C ILE A 13 -2.00 -6.25 3.55
N ASN A 14 -1.30 -6.74 2.52
CA ASN A 14 -0.97 -5.93 1.36
C ASN A 14 -2.24 -5.45 0.62
N ILE A 15 -3.22 -6.32 0.42
CA ILE A 15 -4.49 -5.97 -0.24
C ILE A 15 -5.23 -4.90 0.55
N VAL A 16 -5.41 -5.09 1.86
CA VAL A 16 -6.13 -4.13 2.70
C VAL A 16 -5.41 -2.78 2.72
N GLY A 17 -4.08 -2.80 2.85
CA GLY A 17 -3.29 -1.56 2.83
C GLY A 17 -3.37 -0.83 1.50
N LEU A 18 -3.30 -1.54 0.37
CA LEU A 18 -3.48 -0.93 -0.94
C LEU A 18 -4.86 -0.33 -1.11
N ILE A 19 -5.94 -1.00 -0.67
CA ILE A 19 -7.30 -0.44 -0.71
C ILE A 19 -7.39 0.88 0.06
N LEU A 20 -6.79 0.94 1.25
CA LEU A 20 -6.79 2.17 2.05
C LEU A 20 -5.99 3.30 1.36
N ILE A 21 -4.87 2.97 0.74
CA ILE A 21 -4.07 3.91 -0.05
C ILE A 21 -4.88 4.42 -1.24
N THR A 22 -5.57 3.53 -1.97
CA THR A 22 -6.46 3.92 -3.08
C THR A 22 -7.54 4.89 -2.63
N ILE A 23 -8.18 4.64 -1.50
CA ILE A 23 -9.20 5.54 -0.93
C ILE A 23 -8.59 6.89 -0.57
N TYR A 24 -7.40 6.90 0.05
CA TYR A 24 -6.67 8.11 0.40
C TYR A 24 -6.28 8.92 -0.85
N SER A 25 -5.66 8.28 -1.84
CA SER A 25 -5.27 8.88 -3.11
C SER A 25 -6.48 9.46 -3.84
N ALA A 26 -7.60 8.75 -3.84
CA ALA A 26 -8.84 9.20 -4.46
C ALA A 26 -9.40 10.45 -3.76
N TYR A 27 -9.45 10.45 -2.43
CA TYR A 27 -9.92 11.59 -1.65
C TYR A 27 -9.05 12.84 -1.91
N TYR A 28 -7.72 12.69 -1.85
CA TYR A 28 -6.81 13.81 -2.01
C TYR A 28 -6.78 14.35 -3.44
N SER A 29 -6.83 13.47 -4.44
CA SER A 29 -6.63 13.86 -5.84
C SER A 29 -7.95 14.31 -6.49
N PHE A 30 -9.04 13.55 -6.31
CA PHE A 30 -10.35 13.90 -6.87
C PHE A 30 -11.11 14.91 -6.00
N GLY A 31 -10.79 15.06 -4.72
CA GLY A 31 -11.36 16.13 -3.88
C GLY A 31 -11.05 17.53 -4.41
N THR A 32 -9.93 17.71 -5.11
CA THR A 32 -9.56 18.99 -5.73
C THR A 32 -10.46 19.39 -6.91
N MET A 33 -11.18 18.43 -7.51
CA MET A 33 -12.17 18.72 -8.55
C MET A 33 -13.33 19.58 -8.04
N LEU A 34 -13.67 19.49 -6.74
CA LEU A 34 -14.67 20.36 -6.10
C LEU A 34 -14.26 21.85 -6.14
N PHE A 35 -12.97 22.13 -6.34
CA PHE A 35 -12.40 23.47 -6.43
C PHE A 35 -12.05 23.87 -7.87
N GLY A 36 -12.59 23.16 -8.88
CA GLY A 36 -12.46 23.53 -10.29
C GLY A 36 -11.23 22.97 -11.01
N VAL A 37 -10.49 22.04 -10.41
CA VAL A 37 -9.37 21.36 -11.08
C VAL A 37 -9.88 20.44 -12.20
N HIS A 38 -9.26 20.53 -13.38
CA HIS A 38 -9.61 19.68 -14.53
C HIS A 38 -9.36 18.20 -14.26
N THR A 39 -10.28 17.35 -14.73
CA THR A 39 -10.24 15.89 -14.57
C THR A 39 -8.92 15.25 -14.95
N VAL A 40 -8.25 15.76 -15.98
CA VAL A 40 -6.96 15.22 -16.45
C VAL A 40 -5.85 15.42 -15.41
N ALA A 41 -5.82 16.58 -14.74
CA ALA A 41 -4.83 16.87 -13.71
C ALA A 41 -5.07 15.99 -12.46
N ALA A 42 -6.32 15.90 -12.01
CA ALA A 42 -6.69 15.06 -10.87
C ALA A 42 -6.40 13.57 -11.08
N VAL A 43 -6.59 13.03 -12.30
CA VAL A 43 -6.23 11.64 -12.62
C VAL A 43 -4.71 11.44 -12.57
N LYS A 44 -3.93 12.41 -13.07
CA LYS A 44 -2.46 12.33 -13.02
C LYS A 44 -1.96 12.35 -11.57
N ASP A 45 -2.52 13.22 -10.74
CA ASP A 45 -2.16 13.34 -9.32
C ASP A 45 -2.57 12.08 -8.53
N PHE A 46 -3.71 11.48 -8.88
CA PHE A 46 -4.16 10.21 -8.32
C PHE A 46 -3.12 9.12 -8.54
N TRP A 47 -2.72 8.88 -9.79
CA TRP A 47 -1.75 7.82 -10.10
C TRP A 47 -0.36 8.09 -9.52
N ASN A 48 0.05 9.36 -9.45
CA ASN A 48 1.33 9.71 -8.84
C ASN A 48 1.32 9.43 -7.33
N THR A 49 0.25 9.81 -6.64
CA THR A 49 0.07 9.56 -5.20
C THR A 49 -0.04 8.06 -4.92
N GLU A 50 -0.82 7.35 -5.72
CA GLU A 50 -1.03 5.91 -5.61
C GLU A 50 0.28 5.15 -5.79
N PHE A 51 1.05 5.50 -6.83
CA PHE A 51 2.33 4.85 -7.11
C PHE A 51 3.34 5.13 -6.00
N LEU A 52 3.46 6.37 -5.55
CA LEU A 52 4.41 6.76 -4.50
C LEU A 52 4.07 6.07 -3.16
N MET A 53 2.83 6.23 -2.69
CA MET A 53 2.40 5.71 -1.39
C MET A 53 2.32 4.18 -1.41
N GLY A 54 1.78 3.60 -2.48
CA GLY A 54 1.69 2.16 -2.67
C GLY A 54 3.07 1.49 -2.71
N THR A 55 4.03 2.07 -3.43
CA THR A 55 5.40 1.54 -3.49
C THR A 55 6.07 1.54 -2.12
N ILE A 56 6.02 2.68 -1.41
CA ILE A 56 6.60 2.79 -0.06
C ILE A 56 5.97 1.77 0.88
N PHE A 57 4.63 1.69 0.89
CA PHE A 57 3.91 0.75 1.75
C PHE A 57 4.31 -0.70 1.49
N LEU A 58 4.30 -1.13 0.22
CA LEU A 58 4.66 -2.50 -0.15
C LEU A 58 6.10 -2.83 0.25
N ILE A 59 7.06 -1.92 0.01
CA ILE A 59 8.45 -2.15 0.38
C ILE A 59 8.58 -2.31 1.90
N CYS A 60 8.02 -1.37 2.68
CA CYS A 60 8.13 -1.38 4.14
C CYS A 60 7.48 -2.61 4.77
N VAL A 61 6.25 -2.95 4.38
CA VAL A 61 5.51 -4.08 4.97
C VAL A 61 6.16 -5.42 4.61
N ASN A 62 6.56 -5.62 3.35
CA ASN A 62 7.20 -6.87 2.95
C ASN A 62 8.59 -7.02 3.57
N LEU A 63 9.40 -5.95 3.64
CA LEU A 63 10.69 -5.99 4.35
C LEU A 63 10.51 -6.32 5.83
N LEU A 64 9.55 -5.68 6.52
CA LEU A 64 9.28 -5.96 7.92
C LEU A 64 8.84 -7.40 8.14
N ALA A 65 8.00 -7.94 7.24
CA ALA A 65 7.58 -9.34 7.29
C ALA A 65 8.77 -10.30 7.12
N ILE A 66 9.67 -10.03 6.18
CA ILE A 66 10.89 -10.83 5.95
C ILE A 66 11.81 -10.76 7.17
N ILE A 67 12.12 -9.55 7.67
CA ILE A 67 12.98 -9.36 8.84
C ILE A 67 12.41 -10.12 10.05
N THR A 68 11.10 -10.00 10.28
CA THR A 68 10.43 -10.71 11.38
C THR A 68 10.51 -12.22 11.22
N ALA A 69 10.36 -12.74 10.01
CA ALA A 69 10.49 -14.16 9.73
C ALA A 69 11.93 -14.66 9.97
N VAL A 70 12.94 -13.89 9.53
CA VAL A 70 14.37 -14.19 9.72
C VAL A 70 14.74 -14.17 11.21
N VAL A 71 14.40 -13.11 11.94
CA VAL A 71 14.69 -12.99 13.39
C VAL A 71 14.07 -14.13 14.19
N ARG A 72 12.85 -14.59 13.82
CA ARG A 72 12.21 -15.75 14.45
C ARG A 72 12.96 -17.06 14.22
N GLN A 73 13.75 -17.18 13.16
CA GLN A 73 14.59 -18.35 12.94
C GLN A 73 15.81 -18.35 13.86
N PHE A 74 16.42 -17.19 14.11
CA PHE A 74 17.59 -17.07 15.00
C PHE A 74 17.27 -17.11 16.49
N LYS A 75 16.02 -16.80 16.89
CA LYS A 75 15.56 -16.92 18.28
C LYS A 75 15.08 -18.34 18.65
N LYS A 76 15.08 -19.27 17.70
CA LYS A 76 14.87 -20.69 17.94
C LYS A 76 16.22 -21.37 18.13
#